data_AF-A0A963PQC4-F1
#
_entry.id   AF-A0A963PQC4-F1
#
_cell.length_a   1.000
_cell.length_b   1.000
_cell.length_c   1.000
_cell.angle_alpha   90.00
_cell.angle_beta   90.00
_cell.angle_gamma   90.00
#
_symmetry.space_group_name_H-M   'P 1'
#
loop_
_entity.id
_entity.type
_entity.pdbx_description
1 polymer ?
#
loop_
_entity_poly.entity_id
_entity_poly.type
_entity_poly.pdbx_seq_one_letter_code
_entity_poly.pdbx_strand_id
1 'polypeptide(L)'
;WSTDEQAIAYDRRSDGMYPLMTNDRKLSAAQVLQAHKGQPMIEKRFEQIKTVHQIAPVFLKDEGRIEALFTLYAIALLVQALIERELRQAMAHEAIEELPIYPEQRQCAHPTTEQVLRLFSLAERHQLRQHGRTVQAFNLTLTDLQRKVLALLGVPASTF
;
A
#
# COMPACT_ATOMS: atom_id res chain seq x y z
N TRP A 1 -49.71 6.99 17.92
CA TRP A 1 -48.54 7.29 17.07
C TRP A 1 -49.03 7.25 15.63
N SER A 2 -48.81 8.31 14.84
CA SER A 2 -49.24 8.41 13.44
C SER A 2 -48.07 8.88 12.59
N THR A 3 -47.88 8.27 11.43
CA THR A 3 -46.80 8.62 10.49
C THR A 3 -47.04 9.99 9.88
N ASP A 4 -46.03 10.85 9.90
CA ASP A 4 -46.06 12.15 9.22
C ASP A 4 -45.67 11.98 7.74
N GLU A 5 -46.69 11.82 6.90
CA GLU A 5 -46.52 11.65 5.44
C GLU A 5 -45.90 12.87 4.76
N GLN A 6 -46.07 14.09 5.32
CA GLN A 6 -45.49 15.29 4.75
C GLN A 6 -43.98 15.35 4.97
N ALA A 7 -43.53 14.98 6.17
CA ALA A 7 -42.11 14.86 6.48
C ALA A 7 -41.42 13.81 5.59
N ILE A 8 -42.04 12.63 5.42
CA ILE A 8 -41.50 11.57 4.54
C ILE A 8 -41.43 12.04 3.08
N ALA A 9 -42.46 12.72 2.59
CA ALA A 9 -42.47 13.24 1.22
C ALA A 9 -41.40 14.33 1.02
N TYR A 10 -41.14 15.16 2.04
CA TYR A 10 -40.08 16.17 2.02
C TYR A 10 -38.69 15.52 1.89
N ASP A 11 -38.39 14.53 2.74
CA ASP A 11 -37.09 13.84 2.80
C ASP A 11 -36.81 12.99 1.57
N ARG A 12 -37.84 12.33 0.99
CA ARG A 12 -37.73 11.55 -0.25
C ARG A 12 -37.17 12.32 -1.44
N ARG A 13 -37.33 13.65 -1.47
CA ARG A 13 -36.83 14.49 -2.58
C ARG A 13 -35.31 14.63 -2.57
N SER A 14 -34.69 14.46 -1.42
CA SER A 14 -33.23 14.51 -1.23
C SER A 14 -32.60 13.14 -0.98
N ASP A 15 -33.43 12.10 -0.83
CA ASP A 15 -32.96 10.74 -0.61
C ASP A 15 -32.14 10.25 -1.82
N GLY A 16 -30.94 9.74 -1.55
CA GLY A 16 -29.97 9.36 -2.59
C GLY A 16 -29.17 10.51 -3.23
N MET A 17 -29.35 11.77 -2.80
CA MET A 17 -28.46 12.87 -3.23
C MET A 17 -27.10 12.77 -2.53
N TYR A 18 -26.03 12.91 -3.32
CA TYR A 18 -24.66 12.89 -2.82
C TYR A 18 -23.97 14.22 -3.15
N PRO A 19 -24.12 15.26 -2.30
CA PRO A 19 -23.57 16.57 -2.59
C PRO A 19 -22.04 16.54 -2.52
N LEU A 20 -21.39 17.04 -3.56
CA LEU A 20 -19.95 17.24 -3.61
C LEU A 20 -19.64 18.73 -3.63
N MET A 21 -18.71 19.16 -2.79
CA MET A 21 -18.25 20.55 -2.71
C MET A 21 -16.77 20.60 -3.11
N THR A 22 -16.42 21.58 -3.96
CA THR A 22 -15.03 21.82 -4.36
C THR A 22 -14.74 23.32 -4.37
N ASN A 23 -13.51 23.69 -4.04
CA ASN A 23 -12.99 25.04 -4.22
C ASN A 23 -12.35 25.25 -5.61
N ASP A 24 -12.17 24.17 -6.39
CA ASP A 24 -11.63 24.24 -7.75
C ASP A 24 -12.76 24.56 -8.75
N ARG A 25 -12.65 25.75 -9.36
CA ARG A 25 -13.65 26.27 -10.31
C ARG A 25 -13.45 25.79 -11.76
N LYS A 26 -12.37 25.06 -12.04
CA LYS A 26 -12.02 24.59 -13.39
C LYS A 26 -12.47 23.15 -13.64
N LEU A 27 -12.67 22.36 -12.59
CA LEU A 27 -13.11 20.97 -12.71
C LEU A 27 -14.56 20.89 -13.17
N SER A 28 -14.82 19.97 -14.12
CA SER A 28 -16.19 19.56 -14.43
C SER A 28 -16.79 18.74 -13.28
N ALA A 29 -18.11 18.68 -13.19
CA ALA A 29 -18.79 17.86 -12.18
C ALA A 29 -18.34 16.37 -12.22
N ALA A 30 -18.07 15.84 -13.42
CA ALA A 30 -17.55 14.49 -13.58
C ALA A 30 -16.13 14.32 -13.01
N GLN A 31 -15.27 15.33 -13.18
CA GLN A 31 -13.92 15.32 -12.60
C GLN A 31 -13.96 15.44 -11.07
N VAL A 32 -14.87 16.25 -10.53
CA VAL A 32 -15.09 16.35 -9.08
C VAL A 32 -15.52 14.99 -8.51
N LEU A 33 -16.49 14.33 -9.15
CA LEU A 33 -16.91 12.98 -8.76
C LEU A 33 -15.77 11.96 -8.86
N GLN A 34 -14.96 12.02 -9.93
CA GLN A 34 -13.83 11.12 -10.10
C GLN A 34 -12.75 11.31 -9.02
N ALA A 35 -12.45 12.56 -8.66
CA ALA A 35 -11.53 12.86 -7.56
C ALA A 35 -12.09 12.34 -6.22
N HIS A 36 -13.38 12.56 -5.96
CA HIS A 36 -14.05 12.06 -4.76
C HIS A 36 -13.99 10.53 -4.66
N LYS A 37 -14.19 9.81 -5.77
CA LYS A 37 -14.05 8.34 -5.84
C LYS A 37 -12.64 7.84 -5.51
N GLY A 38 -11.64 8.71 -5.45
CA GLY A 38 -10.29 8.38 -4.99
C GLY A 38 -10.14 8.34 -3.45
N GLN A 39 -11.03 9.00 -2.70
CA GLN A 39 -10.97 9.07 -1.24
C GLN A 39 -10.94 7.69 -0.55
N PRO A 40 -11.73 6.68 -0.96
CA PRO A 40 -11.69 5.35 -0.36
C PRO A 40 -10.30 4.68 -0.40
N MET A 41 -9.46 5.01 -1.39
CA MET A 41 -8.09 4.48 -1.44
C MET A 41 -7.25 4.99 -0.28
N ILE A 42 -7.43 6.26 0.10
CA ILE A 42 -6.73 6.90 1.23
C ILE A 42 -7.28 6.34 2.55
N GLU A 43 -8.60 6.20 2.65
CA GLU A 43 -9.24 5.61 3.84
C GLU A 43 -8.75 4.18 4.10
N LYS A 44 -8.62 3.37 3.05
CA LYS A 44 -8.09 2.02 3.15
C LYS A 44 -6.63 1.98 3.62
N ARG A 45 -5.83 3.00 3.32
CA ARG A 45 -4.46 3.15 3.88
C ARG A 45 -4.52 3.48 5.37
N PHE A 46 -5.41 4.38 5.80
CA PHE A 46 -5.59 4.66 7.23
C PHE A 46 -6.11 3.44 8.00
N GLU A 47 -6.99 2.63 7.40
CA GLU A 47 -7.41 1.35 7.95
C GLU A 47 -6.22 0.38 8.09
N GLN A 48 -5.36 0.28 7.08
CA GLN A 48 -4.15 -0.55 7.14
C GLN A 48 -3.24 -0.14 8.31
N ILE A 49 -3.05 1.16 8.57
CA ILE A 49 -2.29 1.64 9.75
C ILE A 49 -2.91 1.13 11.05
N LYS A 50 -4.24 1.26 11.17
CA LYS A 50 -4.96 0.92 12.40
C LYS A 50 -4.99 -0.58 12.65
N THR A 51 -5.22 -1.37 11.61
CA THR A 51 -5.53 -2.80 11.74
C THR A 51 -4.30 -3.68 11.51
N VAL A 52 -3.58 -3.48 10.40
CA VAL A 52 -2.43 -4.33 10.02
C VAL A 52 -1.19 -3.92 10.79
N HIS A 53 -0.93 -2.62 10.84
CA HIS A 53 0.21 -2.08 11.58
C HIS A 53 -0.05 -1.92 13.09
N GLN A 54 -1.30 -2.14 13.52
CA GLN A 54 -1.72 -2.10 14.93
C GLN A 54 -1.14 -0.88 15.66
N ILE A 55 -1.19 0.28 15.02
CA ILE A 55 -0.68 1.51 15.65
C ILE A 55 -1.39 1.77 16.98
N ALA A 56 -2.63 1.30 17.13
CA ALA A 56 -3.39 1.39 18.37
C ALA A 56 -3.61 0.00 19.00
N PRO A 57 -3.51 -0.12 20.33
CA PRO A 57 -3.16 0.93 21.29
C PRO A 57 -1.66 1.31 21.28
N VAL A 58 -1.35 2.62 21.25
CA VAL A 58 0.03 3.13 21.40
C VAL A 58 0.37 3.19 22.89
N PHE A 59 1.32 2.37 23.35
CA PHE A 59 1.79 2.39 24.75
C PHE A 59 2.98 3.36 24.96
N LEU A 60 2.90 4.57 24.41
CA LEU A 60 3.91 5.61 24.59
C LEU A 60 3.35 6.70 25.52
N LYS A 61 4.16 7.14 26.48
CA LYS A 61 3.76 8.14 27.48
C LYS A 61 3.97 9.60 27.04
N ASP A 62 4.89 9.79 26.10
CA ASP A 62 5.33 11.11 25.66
C ASP A 62 4.67 11.45 24.33
N GLU A 63 4.05 12.62 24.24
CA GLU A 63 3.33 13.08 23.04
C GLU A 63 4.27 13.18 21.83
N GLY A 64 5.49 13.67 22.02
CA GLY A 64 6.49 13.74 20.95
C GLY A 64 6.87 12.37 20.40
N ARG A 65 6.97 11.34 21.25
CA ARG A 65 7.20 9.95 20.79
C ARG A 65 6.00 9.39 20.03
N ILE A 66 4.77 9.75 20.42
CA ILE A 66 3.56 9.36 19.69
C ILE A 66 3.59 9.98 18.29
N GLU A 67 3.80 11.29 18.19
CA GLU A 67 3.90 12.02 16.92
C GLU A 67 5.01 11.47 16.01
N ALA A 68 6.18 11.19 16.58
CA ALA A 68 7.30 10.59 15.85
C ALA A 68 6.92 9.21 15.29
N LEU A 69 6.25 8.37 16.09
CA LEU A 69 5.81 7.05 15.64
C LEU A 69 4.79 7.16 14.49
N PHE A 70 3.78 8.04 14.60
CA PHE A 70 2.83 8.29 13.52
C PHE A 70 3.53 8.78 12.24
N THR A 71 4.52 9.65 12.38
CA THR A 71 5.32 10.15 11.25
C THR A 71 6.08 9.02 10.56
N LEU A 72 6.72 8.12 11.33
CA LEU A 72 7.41 6.95 10.79
C LEU A 72 6.45 6.02 10.04
N TYR A 73 5.24 5.80 10.56
CA TYR A 73 4.22 5.02 9.85
C TYR A 73 3.75 5.68 8.56
N ALA A 74 3.59 7.02 8.55
CA ALA A 74 3.25 7.75 7.33
C ALA A 74 4.35 7.60 6.26
N ILE A 75 5.63 7.68 6.65
CA ILE A 75 6.77 7.43 5.76
C ILE A 75 6.76 5.98 5.26
N ALA A 76 6.52 5.01 6.14
CA ALA A 76 6.47 3.59 5.76
C ALA A 76 5.36 3.33 4.74
N LEU A 77 4.16 3.90 4.93
CA LEU A 77 3.08 3.81 3.94
C LEU A 77 3.44 4.47 2.61
N LEU A 78 4.10 5.62 2.64
CA LEU A 78 4.56 6.28 1.43
C LEU A 78 5.51 5.35 0.65
N VAL A 79 6.49 4.75 1.33
CA VAL A 79 7.41 3.79 0.72
C VAL A 79 6.66 2.58 0.15
N GLN A 80 5.68 2.01 0.88
CA GLN A 80 4.84 0.92 0.37
C GLN A 80 4.05 1.34 -0.88
N ALA A 81 3.47 2.54 -0.88
CA ALA A 81 2.74 3.05 -2.04
C ALA A 81 3.65 3.25 -3.25
N LEU A 82 4.89 3.69 -3.03
CA LEU A 82 5.90 3.83 -4.09
C LEU A 82 6.30 2.46 -4.64
N ILE A 83 6.62 1.48 -3.80
CA ILE A 83 6.96 0.11 -4.24
C ILE A 83 5.82 -0.48 -5.08
N GLU A 84 4.57 -0.36 -4.63
CA GLU A 84 3.40 -0.82 -5.38
C GLU A 84 3.23 -0.09 -6.70
N ARG A 85 3.43 1.24 -6.72
CA ARG A 85 3.33 2.05 -7.93
C ARG A 85 4.38 1.65 -8.95
N GLU A 86 5.65 1.60 -8.56
CA GLU A 86 6.77 1.27 -9.44
C GLU A 86 6.59 -0.14 -10.03
N LEU A 87 6.25 -1.14 -9.19
CA LEU A 87 6.01 -2.50 -9.67
C LEU A 87 4.87 -2.56 -10.68
N ARG A 88 3.74 -1.92 -10.40
CA ARG A 88 2.57 -1.93 -11.31
C ARG A 88 2.83 -1.15 -12.60
N GLN A 89 3.60 -0.06 -12.53
CA GLN A 89 4.01 0.70 -13.71
C GLN A 89 4.96 -0.12 -14.59
N ALA A 90 5.93 -0.81 -14.00
CA ALA A 90 6.83 -1.69 -14.71
C ALA A 90 6.09 -2.88 -15.33
N MET A 91 5.16 -3.50 -14.59
CA MET A 91 4.28 -4.55 -15.14
C MET A 91 3.49 -4.06 -16.35
N ALA A 92 2.88 -2.87 -16.27
CA ALA A 92 2.16 -2.29 -17.39
C ALA A 92 3.08 -2.00 -18.59
N HIS A 93 4.28 -1.50 -18.34
CA HIS A 93 5.28 -1.22 -19.38
C HIS A 93 5.75 -2.50 -20.10
N GLU A 94 5.96 -3.58 -19.36
CA GLU A 94 6.37 -4.89 -19.89
C GLU A 94 5.19 -5.76 -20.36
N ALA A 95 3.96 -5.22 -20.36
CA ALA A 95 2.73 -5.94 -20.72
C ALA A 95 2.50 -7.24 -19.89
N ILE A 96 2.87 -7.20 -18.61
CA ILE A 96 2.62 -8.27 -17.65
C ILE A 96 1.29 -7.99 -16.95
N GLU A 97 0.27 -8.80 -17.25
CA GLU A 97 -1.04 -8.65 -16.60
C GLU A 97 -1.03 -9.10 -15.15
N GLU A 98 -0.33 -10.21 -14.85
CA GLU A 98 -0.36 -10.82 -13.51
C GLU A 98 1.00 -11.43 -13.11
N LEU A 99 1.23 -11.51 -11.79
CA LEU A 99 2.39 -12.20 -11.20
C LEU A 99 1.94 -13.27 -10.19
N PRO A 100 2.56 -14.46 -10.17
CA PRO A 100 2.25 -15.54 -9.23
C PRO A 100 2.91 -15.29 -7.86
N ILE A 101 2.61 -14.16 -7.22
CA ILE A 101 3.32 -13.69 -6.01
C ILE A 101 2.77 -14.25 -4.69
N TYR A 102 1.59 -14.87 -4.71
CA TYR A 102 1.00 -15.52 -3.54
C TYR A 102 1.72 -16.83 -3.19
N PRO A 103 1.67 -17.32 -1.92
CA PRO A 103 2.32 -18.57 -1.53
C PRO A 103 1.85 -19.78 -2.36
N GLU A 104 0.57 -19.79 -2.74
CA GLU A 104 -0.06 -20.81 -3.57
C GLU A 104 0.17 -20.55 -5.07
N GLN A 105 1.08 -19.64 -5.43
CA GLN A 105 1.38 -19.23 -6.81
C GLN A 105 0.18 -18.67 -7.56
N ARG A 106 -0.85 -18.20 -6.83
CA ARG A 106 -2.01 -17.55 -7.43
C ARG A 106 -1.58 -16.28 -8.14
N GLN A 107 -2.13 -16.07 -9.33
CA GLN A 107 -1.90 -14.88 -10.12
C GLN A 107 -2.46 -13.62 -9.45
N CYS A 108 -1.76 -12.51 -9.61
CA CYS A 108 -2.07 -11.23 -8.99
C CYS A 108 -1.83 -10.07 -9.96
N ALA A 109 -2.91 -9.39 -10.36
CA ALA A 109 -2.84 -8.19 -11.20
C ALA A 109 -2.35 -6.93 -10.47
N HIS A 110 -2.58 -6.87 -9.15
CA HIS A 110 -2.22 -5.72 -8.33
C HIS A 110 -1.44 -6.14 -7.08
N PRO A 111 -0.16 -6.52 -7.22
CA PRO A 111 0.67 -6.88 -6.07
C PRO A 111 0.71 -5.75 -5.03
N THR A 112 0.65 -6.12 -3.75
CA THR A 112 0.84 -5.20 -2.61
C THR A 112 2.26 -5.32 -2.08
N THR A 113 2.75 -4.28 -1.39
CA THR A 113 4.12 -4.32 -0.83
C THR A 113 4.30 -5.48 0.14
N GLU A 114 3.27 -5.84 0.91
CA GLU A 114 3.31 -7.00 1.81
C GLU A 114 3.64 -8.30 1.07
N GLN A 115 3.01 -8.53 -0.10
CA GLN A 115 3.26 -9.74 -0.90
C GLN A 115 4.67 -9.72 -1.50
N VAL A 116 5.13 -8.54 -1.93
CA VAL A 116 6.51 -8.35 -2.40
C VAL A 116 7.50 -8.66 -1.29
N LEU A 117 7.35 -8.08 -0.09
CA LEU A 117 8.26 -8.33 1.02
C LEU A 117 8.23 -9.79 1.47
N ARG A 118 7.05 -10.43 1.50
CA ARG A 118 6.93 -11.85 1.81
C ARG A 118 7.68 -12.73 0.80
N LEU A 119 7.65 -12.39 -0.49
CA LEU A 119 8.39 -13.15 -1.51
C LEU A 119 9.90 -13.25 -1.18
N PHE A 120 10.45 -12.28 -0.46
CA PHE A 120 11.84 -12.25 -0.01
C PHE A 120 12.02 -12.56 1.49
N SER A 121 10.98 -12.98 2.22
CA SER A 121 11.08 -13.13 3.69
C SER A 121 12.02 -14.26 4.13
N LEU A 122 12.29 -15.22 3.26
CA LEU A 122 13.22 -16.33 3.48
C LEU A 122 14.56 -16.13 2.76
N ALA A 123 14.77 -14.95 2.17
CA ALA A 123 16.03 -14.62 1.51
C ALA A 123 17.09 -14.29 2.57
N GLU A 124 18.03 -15.21 2.75
CA GLU A 124 19.11 -15.06 3.72
C GLU A 124 20.49 -15.03 3.04
N ARG A 125 21.39 -14.20 3.57
CA ARG A 125 22.81 -14.15 3.20
C ARG A 125 23.64 -14.32 4.45
N HIS A 126 24.52 -15.31 4.47
CA HIS A 126 25.39 -15.56 5.61
C HIS A 126 26.81 -15.06 5.33
N GLN A 127 27.44 -14.48 6.34
CA GLN A 127 28.83 -14.03 6.27
C GLN A 127 29.60 -14.60 7.46
N LEU A 128 30.65 -15.37 7.18
CA LEU A 128 31.60 -15.81 8.19
C LEU A 128 32.64 -14.72 8.38
N ARG A 129 32.75 -14.19 9.61
CA ARG A 129 33.71 -13.15 9.97
C ARG A 129 34.70 -13.67 11.00
N GLN A 130 35.99 -13.38 10.80
CA GLN A 130 37.06 -13.68 11.73
C GLN A 130 37.92 -12.43 11.91
N HIS A 131 38.17 -12.02 13.16
CA HIS A 131 38.91 -10.80 13.49
C HIS A 131 38.37 -9.54 12.76
N GLY A 132 37.05 -9.43 12.63
CA GLY A 132 36.38 -8.30 11.96
C GLY A 132 36.38 -8.35 10.43
N ARG A 133 37.13 -9.26 9.80
CA ARG A 133 37.18 -9.46 8.35
C ARG A 133 36.25 -10.58 7.91
N THR A 134 35.55 -10.38 6.80
CA THR A 134 34.75 -11.44 6.17
C THR A 134 35.69 -12.44 5.53
N VAL A 135 35.67 -13.69 6.02
CA VAL A 135 36.49 -14.81 5.52
C VAL A 135 35.73 -15.58 4.45
N GLN A 136 34.40 -15.65 4.57
CA GLN A 136 33.54 -16.31 3.60
C GLN A 136 32.17 -15.65 3.56
N ALA A 137 31.57 -15.55 2.37
CA ALA A 137 30.19 -15.14 2.19
C ALA A 137 29.43 -16.25 1.46
N PHE A 138 28.25 -16.58 1.97
CA PHE A 138 27.30 -17.49 1.36
C PHE A 138 26.23 -16.64 0.71
N ASN A 139 26.31 -16.52 -0.61
CA ASN A 139 25.44 -15.62 -1.36
C ASN A 139 24.02 -16.16 -1.44
N LEU A 140 23.07 -15.23 -1.48
CA LEU A 140 21.67 -15.51 -1.67
C LEU A 140 21.43 -16.12 -3.06
N THR A 141 20.75 -17.26 -3.11
CA THR A 141 20.27 -17.82 -4.38
C THR A 141 18.82 -17.39 -4.59
N LEU A 142 18.63 -16.38 -5.44
CA LEU A 142 17.30 -15.88 -5.78
C LEU A 142 16.58 -16.81 -6.77
N THR A 143 15.28 -17.04 -6.54
CA THR A 143 14.40 -17.72 -7.49
C THR A 143 14.12 -16.87 -8.73
N ASP A 144 13.63 -17.47 -9.81
CA ASP A 144 13.30 -16.72 -11.04
C ASP A 144 12.24 -15.65 -10.79
N LEU A 145 11.23 -15.94 -9.96
CA LEU A 145 10.21 -14.96 -9.58
C LEU A 145 10.80 -13.80 -8.78
N GLN A 146 11.69 -14.08 -7.81
CA GLN A 146 12.38 -13.05 -7.05
C GLN A 146 13.24 -12.16 -7.96
N ARG A 147 13.99 -12.75 -8.91
CA ARG A 147 14.79 -12.00 -9.89
C ARG A 147 13.91 -11.12 -10.77
N LYS A 148 12.79 -11.66 -11.26
CA LYS A 148 11.82 -10.91 -12.06
C LYS A 148 11.25 -9.72 -11.29
N VAL A 149 10.84 -9.92 -10.04
CA VAL A 149 10.32 -8.83 -9.20
C VAL A 149 11.38 -7.77 -8.91
N LEU A 150 12.63 -8.16 -8.64
CA LEU A 150 13.73 -7.20 -8.47
C LEU A 150 14.01 -6.40 -9.76
N ALA A 151 13.98 -7.05 -10.92
CA ALA A 151 14.17 -6.40 -12.21
C ALA A 151 13.06 -5.35 -12.48
N LEU A 152 11.80 -5.70 -12.23
CA LEU A 152 10.66 -4.78 -12.35
C LEU A 152 10.78 -3.58 -11.39
N LEU A 153 11.35 -3.79 -10.20
CA LEU A 153 11.61 -2.73 -9.23
C LEU A 153 12.90 -1.94 -9.52
N GLY A 154 13.63 -2.27 -10.59
CA GLY A 154 14.91 -1.63 -10.91
C GLY A 154 16.03 -1.91 -9.91
N VAL A 155 15.92 -2.98 -9.11
CA VAL A 155 16.91 -3.36 -8.09
C VAL A 155 17.86 -4.40 -8.68
N PRO A 156 19.17 -4.11 -8.80
CA PRO A 156 20.12 -5.08 -9.33
C PRO A 156 20.24 -6.30 -8.41
N ALA A 157 20.17 -7.51 -8.99
CA ALA A 157 20.35 -8.75 -8.22
C ALA A 157 21.74 -8.86 -7.56
N SER A 158 22.74 -8.14 -8.07
CA SER A 158 24.09 -8.05 -7.51
C SER A 158 24.20 -7.19 -6.25
N THR A 159 23.13 -6.49 -5.86
CA THR A 159 23.11 -5.66 -4.65
C THR A 159 23.17 -6.51 -3.38
N PHE A 160 22.75 -7.78 -3.46
CA PHE A 160 22.55 -8.66 -2.32
C PHE A 160 23.69 -9.66 -2.13
#